data_AF-A0A6J0NHH4-F1
#
_entry.id   AF-A0A6J0NHH4-F1
#
_cell.length_a   1.000
_cell.length_b   1.000
_cell.length_c   1.000
_cell.angle_alpha   90.00
_cell.angle_beta   90.00
_cell.angle_gamma   90.00
#
_symmetry.space_group_name_H-M   'P 1'
#
loop_
_entity.id
_entity.type
_entity.pdbx_description
1 polymer ?
#
loop_
_entity_poly.entity_id
_entity_poly.type
_entity_poly.pdbx_seq_one_letter_code
_entity_poly.pdbx_strand_id
1 'polypeptide(L)'
;MRTLISPSLPPFFFSLHLPTKPSLFSTALRASRYPPLTSPAAAALNNTNSHHRSSVSQRRELHTAASKPFSAPPPPGEIHVVVGPMFSGKTTTLLRRILSERESGRRVAVIKSDKDDRYCAESIVTHDGEKFPCWALPDLSSFKERFGLDAYRNRLDVIGIDEAQFFGDLVEFCREAADVEGKTVIVAGLDGDYLRRSFGSVLDLVPIADTVTKLASRCEVCGKRASFTLRKTEERETELIGGAEVYMPVCRSHYVSGQGVLETARAVLDASSSQRDATQRGLEATSSLSPLF
;
A
#
# COMPACT_ATOMS: atom_id res chain seq x y z
N MET A 1 4.26 37.25 40.96
CA MET A 1 3.55 38.16 40.03
C MET A 1 3.92 37.77 38.60
N ARG A 2 2.90 37.55 37.73
CA ARG A 2 2.93 37.38 36.26
C ARG A 2 3.47 36.02 35.75
N THR A 3 2.68 34.97 35.46
CA THR A 3 1.66 34.70 34.40
C THR A 3 2.07 35.04 32.97
N LEU A 4 2.19 34.01 32.09
CA LEU A 4 1.89 33.96 30.65
C LEU A 4 1.74 32.45 30.26
N ILE A 5 0.54 31.87 30.15
CA ILE A 5 -0.45 31.87 29.05
C ILE A 5 0.00 31.05 27.82
N SER A 6 -0.65 29.90 27.66
CA SER A 6 -0.72 29.05 26.47
C SER A 6 -1.68 29.64 25.42
N PRO A 7 -1.54 29.30 24.13
CA PRO A 7 -2.64 29.43 23.18
C PRO A 7 -3.26 28.06 22.86
N SER A 8 -4.56 27.98 23.11
CA SER A 8 -5.48 26.98 22.57
C SER A 8 -5.81 27.28 21.10
N LEU A 9 -5.86 26.27 20.25
CA LEU A 9 -6.41 26.35 18.89
C LEU A 9 -7.82 25.73 18.86
N PRO A 10 -8.78 26.30 18.09
CA PRO A 10 -10.19 25.90 18.12
C PRO A 10 -10.50 24.75 17.12
N PRO A 11 -11.62 24.03 17.30
CA PRO A 11 -12.08 23.05 16.33
C PRO A 11 -12.81 23.75 15.18
N PHE A 12 -12.29 23.60 13.96
CA PHE A 12 -12.97 24.04 12.75
C PHE A 12 -14.10 23.07 12.41
N PHE A 13 -15.34 23.49 12.70
CA PHE A 13 -16.53 23.01 12.01
C PHE A 13 -16.66 23.76 10.68
N PHE A 14 -16.77 23.04 9.56
CA PHE A 14 -17.29 23.61 8.32
C PHE A 14 -18.46 22.76 7.83
N SER A 15 -19.63 23.39 7.81
CA SER A 15 -20.85 22.95 7.15
C SER A 15 -21.17 24.00 6.09
N LEU A 16 -21.14 23.65 4.81
CA LEU A 16 -21.71 24.41 3.68
C LEU A 16 -21.94 23.41 2.53
N HIS A 17 -23.18 22.99 2.29
CA HIS A 17 -24.10 23.50 1.25
C HIS A 17 -23.79 23.00 -0.18
N LEU A 18 -24.61 22.04 -0.62
CA LEU A 18 -24.80 21.62 -2.01
C LEU A 18 -25.32 22.78 -2.88
N PRO A 19 -24.96 22.81 -4.17
CA PRO A 19 -25.84 23.28 -5.21
C PRO A 19 -26.40 22.13 -6.05
N THR A 20 -27.68 22.28 -6.38
CA THR A 20 -28.56 21.44 -7.16
C THR A 20 -28.18 21.36 -8.65
N LYS A 21 -28.38 20.16 -9.22
CA LYS A 21 -28.56 19.69 -10.62
C LYS A 21 -29.22 20.70 -11.61
N PRO A 22 -29.11 20.57 -12.97
CA PRO A 22 -29.52 19.33 -13.68
C PRO A 22 -28.87 18.90 -15.02
N SER A 23 -29.17 17.62 -15.31
CA SER A 23 -29.23 16.79 -16.53
C SER A 23 -28.72 17.31 -17.88
N LEU A 24 -28.10 16.41 -18.67
CA LEU A 24 -28.69 15.74 -19.84
C LEU A 24 -27.65 14.78 -20.45
N PHE A 25 -28.01 13.49 -20.61
CA PHE A 25 -27.88 12.70 -21.85
C PHE A 25 -28.15 11.22 -21.52
N SER A 26 -29.30 10.76 -22.01
CA SER A 26 -29.73 9.38 -22.11
C SER A 26 -29.05 8.73 -23.30
N THR A 27 -28.48 7.53 -23.15
CA THR A 27 -28.69 6.45 -24.15
C THR A 27 -28.34 5.05 -23.62
N ALA A 28 -29.31 4.15 -23.81
CA ALA A 28 -29.20 2.73 -24.13
C ALA A 28 -28.63 1.73 -23.10
N LEU A 29 -29.58 1.12 -22.39
CA LEU A 29 -29.58 -0.24 -21.89
C LEU A 29 -29.15 -1.28 -22.95
N ARG A 30 -28.28 -2.22 -22.54
CA ARG A 30 -28.33 -3.61 -23.02
C ARG A 30 -28.14 -4.55 -21.83
N ALA A 31 -29.27 -5.08 -21.37
CA ALA A 31 -29.35 -6.18 -20.42
C ALA A 31 -28.88 -7.47 -21.10
N SER A 32 -27.84 -8.12 -20.56
CA SER A 32 -27.54 -9.52 -20.86
C SER A 32 -28.06 -10.39 -19.73
N ARG A 33 -28.90 -11.35 -20.14
CA ARG A 33 -29.70 -12.25 -19.32
C ARG A 33 -28.80 -13.32 -18.72
N TYR A 34 -28.89 -13.53 -17.41
CA TYR A 34 -28.57 -14.80 -16.78
C TYR A 34 -29.82 -15.32 -16.07
N PRO A 35 -30.19 -16.60 -16.25
CA PRO A 35 -31.38 -17.18 -15.65
C PRO A 35 -31.17 -17.48 -14.15
N PRO A 36 -32.21 -17.44 -13.30
CA PRO A 36 -32.11 -17.83 -11.91
C PRO A 36 -32.15 -19.35 -11.76
N LEU A 37 -31.22 -19.90 -10.98
CA LEU A 37 -31.29 -21.28 -10.51
C LEU A 37 -32.30 -21.39 -9.37
N THR A 38 -33.27 -22.28 -9.58
CA THR A 38 -34.38 -22.63 -8.70
C THR A 38 -33.91 -23.47 -7.51
N SER A 39 -34.37 -23.12 -6.32
CA SER A 39 -34.37 -23.97 -5.11
C SER A 39 -35.60 -24.90 -5.13
N PRO A 40 -35.51 -26.16 -4.67
CA PRO A 40 -36.68 -26.89 -4.20
C PRO A 40 -36.82 -26.82 -2.68
N ALA A 41 -38.02 -26.41 -2.27
CA ALA A 41 -38.55 -26.53 -0.93
C ALA A 41 -38.90 -27.99 -0.57
N ALA A 42 -38.72 -28.36 0.71
CA ALA A 42 -39.46 -29.39 1.46
C ALA A 42 -38.93 -29.36 2.90
N ALA A 43 -39.66 -29.59 3.98
CA ALA A 43 -41.08 -29.67 4.27
C ALA A 43 -41.17 -29.56 5.80
N ALA A 44 -42.22 -28.94 6.31
CA ALA A 44 -42.54 -28.89 7.73
C ALA A 44 -42.99 -30.26 8.24
N LEU A 45 -42.58 -30.62 9.46
CA LEU A 45 -43.33 -31.54 10.31
C LEU A 45 -43.29 -31.04 11.76
N ASN A 46 -44.44 -30.60 12.23
CA ASN A 46 -44.80 -30.49 13.64
C ASN A 46 -44.81 -31.88 14.26
N ASN A 47 -44.34 -32.01 15.51
CA ASN A 47 -44.99 -32.95 16.41
C ASN A 47 -44.97 -32.45 17.86
N THR A 48 -46.18 -32.21 18.34
CA THR A 48 -46.57 -32.06 19.74
C THR A 48 -46.40 -33.40 20.46
N ASN A 49 -45.83 -33.40 21.67
CA ASN A 49 -46.40 -34.22 22.74
C ASN A 49 -45.97 -33.74 24.13
N SER A 50 -47.01 -33.38 24.87
CA SER A 50 -47.06 -33.20 26.31
C SER A 50 -46.85 -34.53 27.02
N HIS A 51 -45.94 -34.59 28.00
CA HIS A 51 -46.08 -35.52 29.11
C HIS A 51 -45.70 -34.86 30.44
N HIS A 52 -46.71 -34.86 31.29
CA HIS A 52 -46.74 -34.55 32.70
C HIS A 52 -45.79 -35.48 33.49
N ARG A 53 -44.84 -34.93 34.25
CA ARG A 53 -44.34 -35.62 35.44
C ARG A 53 -43.81 -34.61 36.47
N SER A 54 -44.59 -34.47 37.52
CA SER A 54 -44.26 -33.80 38.77
C SER A 54 -43.19 -34.59 39.53
N SER A 55 -42.04 -33.97 39.75
CA SER A 55 -41.11 -34.36 40.81
C SER A 55 -40.50 -33.11 41.41
N VAL A 56 -40.89 -32.84 42.65
CA VAL A 56 -40.30 -31.85 43.55
C VAL A 56 -38.81 -32.21 43.72
N SER A 57 -37.93 -31.33 43.26
CA SER A 57 -36.50 -31.42 43.54
C SER A 57 -36.00 -30.06 44.03
N GLN A 58 -35.42 -30.08 45.22
CA GLN A 58 -34.94 -28.94 45.98
C GLN A 58 -33.97 -28.10 45.13
N ARG A 59 -34.35 -26.85 44.83
CA ARG A 59 -33.43 -25.86 44.26
C ARG A 59 -32.44 -25.45 45.34
N ARG A 60 -31.21 -25.98 45.26
CA ARG A 60 -30.03 -25.28 45.77
C ARG A 60 -29.77 -24.10 44.83
N GLU A 61 -29.94 -22.89 45.35
CA GLU A 61 -29.50 -21.66 44.68
C GLU A 61 -27.97 -21.66 44.62
N LEU A 62 -27.43 -22.19 43.53
CA LEU A 62 -26.06 -21.91 43.12
C LEU A 62 -26.05 -20.51 42.53
N HIS A 63 -25.54 -19.55 43.30
CA HIS A 63 -25.09 -18.25 42.81
C HIS A 63 -24.01 -18.49 41.74
N THR A 64 -24.45 -18.62 40.50
CA THR A 64 -23.57 -18.67 39.35
C THR A 64 -23.27 -17.22 39.03
N ALA A 65 -22.05 -16.77 39.35
CA ALA A 65 -21.56 -15.48 38.92
C ALA A 65 -21.78 -15.38 37.39
N ALA A 66 -22.59 -14.41 36.98
CA ALA A 66 -22.84 -14.16 35.57
C ALA A 66 -21.49 -13.84 34.90
N SER A 67 -20.95 -14.82 34.19
CA SER A 67 -19.86 -14.58 33.25
C SER A 67 -20.38 -13.57 32.22
N LYS A 68 -19.62 -12.49 32.02
CA LYS A 68 -19.89 -11.56 30.91
C LYS A 68 -20.12 -12.39 29.64
N PRO A 69 -21.17 -12.10 28.85
CA PRO A 69 -21.34 -12.79 27.57
C PRO A 69 -20.03 -12.61 26.81
N PHE A 70 -19.45 -13.72 26.36
CA PHE A 70 -18.31 -13.73 25.46
C PHE A 70 -18.77 -12.98 24.20
N SER A 71 -18.46 -11.69 24.10
CA SER A 71 -18.74 -10.92 22.90
C SER A 71 -17.97 -11.61 21.77
N ALA A 72 -18.68 -12.02 20.71
CA ALA A 72 -18.05 -12.63 19.55
C ALA A 72 -16.89 -11.73 19.09
N PRO A 73 -15.72 -12.31 18.75
CA PRO A 73 -14.63 -11.51 18.22
C PRO A 73 -15.13 -10.72 17.00
N PRO A 74 -14.64 -9.48 16.81
CA PRO A 74 -14.98 -8.71 15.61
C PRO A 74 -14.66 -9.55 14.37
N PRO A 75 -15.42 -9.39 13.27
CA PRO A 75 -15.08 -10.06 12.03
C PRO A 75 -13.63 -9.71 11.64
N PRO A 76 -12.86 -10.67 11.10
CA PRO A 76 -11.49 -10.42 10.69
C PRO A 76 -11.45 -9.32 9.64
N GLY A 77 -10.37 -8.56 9.66
CA GLY A 77 -10.06 -7.57 8.63
C GLY A 77 -9.67 -8.23 7.31
N GLU A 78 -9.24 -7.41 6.35
CA GLU A 78 -8.83 -7.86 5.02
C GLU A 78 -7.52 -7.19 4.62
N ILE A 79 -6.64 -7.90 3.90
CA ILE A 79 -5.40 -7.38 3.33
C ILE A 79 -5.49 -7.38 1.80
N HIS A 80 -5.37 -6.20 1.20
CA HIS A 80 -5.39 -6.04 -0.25
C HIS A 80 -4.09 -5.43 -0.75
N VAL A 81 -3.40 -6.14 -1.65
CA VAL A 81 -2.10 -5.75 -2.16
C VAL A 81 -2.22 -5.29 -3.62
N VAL A 82 -1.73 -4.09 -3.91
CA VAL A 82 -1.64 -3.48 -5.24
C VAL A 82 -0.17 -3.27 -5.58
N VAL A 83 0.33 -4.06 -6.53
CA VAL A 83 1.73 -4.03 -6.96
C VAL A 83 1.88 -3.70 -8.43
N GLY A 84 3.11 -3.41 -8.85
CA GLY A 84 3.45 -3.16 -10.24
C GLY A 84 4.61 -2.19 -10.39
N PRO A 85 5.11 -1.98 -11.62
CA PRO A 85 6.26 -1.12 -11.88
C PRO A 85 5.95 0.34 -11.53
N MET A 86 6.98 1.19 -11.56
CA MET A 86 6.76 2.63 -11.51
C MET A 86 5.82 3.08 -12.64
N PHE A 87 5.08 4.17 -12.40
CA PHE A 87 4.12 4.75 -13.35
C PHE A 87 2.93 3.86 -13.74
N SER A 88 2.63 2.82 -12.95
CA SER A 88 1.47 1.93 -13.18
C SER A 88 0.18 2.38 -12.49
N GLY A 89 0.20 3.51 -11.78
CA GLY A 89 -0.99 4.06 -11.11
C GLY A 89 -1.33 3.39 -9.78
N LYS A 90 -0.34 2.82 -9.07
CA LYS A 90 -0.54 2.18 -7.74
C LYS A 90 -1.16 3.14 -6.73
N THR A 91 -0.51 4.28 -6.48
CA THR A 91 -1.00 5.34 -5.59
C THR A 91 -2.41 5.80 -5.97
N THR A 92 -2.68 6.00 -7.27
CA THR A 92 -4.03 6.36 -7.76
C THR A 92 -5.05 5.28 -7.44
N THR A 93 -4.70 4.00 -7.60
CA THR A 93 -5.59 2.87 -7.32
C THR A 93 -5.86 2.73 -5.82
N LEU A 94 -4.83 2.89 -4.99
CA LEU A 94 -4.94 2.96 -3.52
C LEU A 94 -5.91 4.08 -3.11
N LEU A 95 -5.67 5.31 -3.56
CA LEU A 95 -6.47 6.46 -3.17
C LEU A 95 -7.92 6.36 -3.66
N ARG A 96 -8.17 5.86 -4.87
CA ARG A 96 -9.54 5.58 -5.34
C ARG A 96 -10.27 4.61 -4.43
N ARG A 97 -9.59 3.56 -3.97
CA ARG A 97 -10.20 2.59 -3.05
C ARG A 97 -10.45 3.20 -1.68
N ILE A 98 -9.49 3.95 -1.14
CA ILE A 98 -9.64 4.68 0.13
C ILE A 98 -10.81 5.67 0.07
N LEU A 99 -10.95 6.42 -1.03
CA LEU A 99 -12.08 7.33 -1.23
C LEU A 99 -13.41 6.59 -1.28
N SER A 100 -13.47 5.46 -1.98
CA SER A 100 -14.68 4.63 -2.02
C SER A 100 -15.09 4.10 -0.63
N GLU A 101 -14.12 3.71 0.22
CA GLU A 101 -14.39 3.28 1.59
C GLU A 101 -14.85 4.45 2.47
N ARG A 102 -14.30 5.64 2.25
CA ARG A 102 -14.74 6.86 2.94
C ARG A 102 -16.17 7.23 2.54
N GLU A 103 -16.50 7.14 1.26
CA GLU A 103 -17.84 7.42 0.72
C GLU A 103 -18.87 6.40 1.20
N SER A 104 -18.47 5.17 1.52
CA SER A 104 -19.32 4.17 2.17
C SER A 104 -19.49 4.38 3.68
N GLY A 105 -18.91 5.46 4.23
CA GLY A 105 -19.04 5.87 5.63
C GLY A 105 -17.99 5.28 6.57
N ARG A 106 -16.99 4.56 6.05
CA ARG A 106 -15.88 4.03 6.86
C ARG A 106 -14.84 5.12 7.11
N ARG A 107 -14.18 5.04 8.26
CA ARG A 107 -13.11 5.96 8.62
C ARG A 107 -11.79 5.41 8.12
N VAL A 108 -11.07 6.27 7.41
CA VAL A 108 -9.89 5.89 6.64
C VAL A 108 -8.68 6.71 7.07
N ALA A 109 -7.49 6.12 6.97
CA ALA A 109 -6.22 6.81 7.09
C ALA A 109 -5.28 6.33 5.99
N VAL A 110 -4.37 7.19 5.53
CA VAL A 110 -3.35 6.83 4.54
C VAL A 110 -1.98 7.15 5.10
N ILE A 111 -1.07 6.20 4.98
CA ILE A 111 0.32 6.26 5.43
C ILE A 111 1.21 6.23 4.20
N LYS A 112 2.29 7.02 4.22
CA LYS A 112 3.37 6.95 3.24
C LYS A 112 4.71 6.90 3.97
N SER A 113 5.74 6.34 3.32
CA SER A 113 7.10 6.42 3.86
C SER A 113 7.62 7.85 3.79
N ASP A 114 8.31 8.31 4.83
CA ASP A 114 9.04 9.59 4.83
C ASP A 114 10.29 9.58 3.95
N LYS A 115 10.80 8.39 3.60
CA LYS A 115 11.88 8.20 2.62
C LYS A 115 11.47 8.62 1.21
N ASP A 116 10.17 8.70 0.92
CA ASP A 116 9.68 9.23 -0.35
C ASP A 116 9.31 10.71 -0.25
N ASP A 117 10.29 11.57 -0.53
CA ASP A 117 10.16 13.03 -0.54
C ASP A 117 9.76 13.62 -1.91
N ARG A 118 9.54 12.77 -2.93
CA ARG A 118 9.15 13.21 -4.29
C ARG A 118 7.83 13.99 -4.31
N TYR A 119 7.01 13.80 -3.29
CA TYR A 119 5.72 14.48 -3.10
C TYR A 119 5.60 15.02 -1.69
N CYS A 120 4.92 16.17 -1.55
CA CYS A 120 4.68 16.93 -0.31
C CYS A 120 4.52 16.04 0.94
N ALA A 121 5.22 16.39 2.03
CA ALA A 121 5.28 15.59 3.26
C ALA A 121 3.91 15.29 3.90
N GLU A 122 2.91 16.17 3.71
CA GLU A 122 1.61 16.08 4.40
C GLU A 122 0.45 15.63 3.49
N SER A 123 0.70 15.43 2.20
CA SER A 123 -0.35 14.99 1.29
C SER A 123 0.15 14.14 0.14
N ILE A 124 -0.62 13.11 -0.21
CA ILE A 124 -0.42 12.38 -1.45
C ILE A 124 -1.16 13.14 -2.55
N VAL A 125 -0.41 13.51 -3.58
CA VAL A 125 -0.95 14.17 -4.77
C VAL A 125 -1.17 13.11 -5.83
N THR A 126 -2.41 12.94 -6.26
CA THR A 126 -2.68 12.12 -7.45
C THR A 126 -2.23 12.87 -8.70
N HIS A 127 -1.98 12.14 -9.79
CA HIS A 127 -1.76 12.75 -11.11
C HIS A 127 -2.91 13.69 -11.53
N ASP A 128 -4.12 13.50 -10.99
CA ASP A 128 -5.31 14.32 -11.26
C ASP A 128 -5.36 15.61 -10.41
N GLY A 129 -4.36 15.87 -9.56
CA GLY A 129 -4.19 17.11 -8.80
C GLY A 129 -4.89 17.16 -7.44
N GLU A 130 -5.62 16.12 -7.04
CA GLU A 130 -6.25 16.04 -5.72
C GLU A 130 -5.22 15.72 -4.63
N LYS A 131 -5.29 16.45 -3.52
CA LYS A 131 -4.46 16.26 -2.32
C LYS A 131 -5.24 15.46 -1.28
N PHE A 132 -4.71 14.31 -0.89
CA PHE A 132 -5.26 13.49 0.19
C PHE A 132 -4.36 13.58 1.43
N PRO A 133 -4.86 13.96 2.62
CA PRO A 133 -4.05 14.00 3.83
C PRO A 133 -3.43 12.63 4.16
N CYS A 134 -2.14 12.61 4.47
CA CYS A 134 -1.44 11.37 4.79
C CYS A 134 -0.49 11.50 5.97
N TRP A 135 -0.17 10.37 6.59
CA TRP A 135 0.82 10.26 7.65
C TRP A 135 2.16 9.84 7.02
N ALA A 136 3.11 10.77 6.93
CA ALA A 136 4.48 10.43 6.55
C ALA A 136 5.24 9.88 7.76
N LEU A 137 5.67 8.61 7.67
CA LEU A 137 6.30 7.89 8.78
C LEU A 137 7.56 7.13 8.33
N PRO A 138 8.56 6.98 9.21
CA PRO A 138 9.71 6.11 8.96
C PRO A 138 9.38 4.61 9.14
N ASP A 139 8.41 4.32 10.02
CA ASP A 139 7.97 2.97 10.39
C ASP A 139 6.46 2.96 10.66
N LEU A 140 5.82 1.80 10.49
CA LEU A 140 4.38 1.63 10.69
C LEU A 140 4.03 1.46 12.17
N SER A 141 4.95 0.92 12.97
CA SER A 141 4.77 0.68 14.40
C SER A 141 4.39 1.95 15.17
N SER A 142 4.96 3.10 14.78
CA SER A 142 4.68 4.42 15.37
C SER A 142 3.30 5.00 15.00
N PHE A 143 2.62 4.45 13.99
CA PHE A 143 1.36 4.98 13.49
C PHE A 143 0.26 5.00 14.57
N LYS A 144 0.11 3.90 15.33
CA LYS A 144 -0.97 3.75 16.32
C LYS A 144 -0.91 4.84 17.39
N GLU A 145 0.29 5.17 17.86
CA GLU A 145 0.51 6.21 18.86
C GLU A 145 0.30 7.61 18.29
N ARG A 146 0.86 7.90 17.11
CA ARG A 146 0.73 9.22 16.46
C ARG A 146 -0.71 9.53 16.03
N PHE A 147 -1.46 8.52 15.60
CA PHE A 147 -2.88 8.65 15.29
C PHE A 147 -3.73 8.82 16.56
N GLY A 148 -3.23 8.33 17.70
CA GLY A 148 -3.93 8.24 18.97
C GLY A 148 -4.57 6.87 19.15
N LEU A 149 -4.13 6.14 20.19
CA LEU A 149 -4.51 4.73 20.40
C LEU A 149 -6.02 4.49 20.46
N ASP A 150 -6.77 5.38 21.13
CA ASP A 150 -8.24 5.26 21.21
C ASP A 150 -8.90 5.46 19.83
N ALA A 151 -8.47 6.49 19.10
CA ALA A 151 -8.98 6.76 17.77
C ALA A 151 -8.62 5.63 16.80
N TYR A 152 -7.41 5.09 16.88
CA TYR A 152 -6.97 3.96 16.06
C TYR A 152 -7.81 2.70 16.33
N ARG A 153 -8.01 2.35 17.61
CA ARG A 153 -8.75 1.14 17.99
C ARG A 153 -10.23 1.23 17.66
N ASN A 154 -10.86 2.35 18.02
CA ASN A 154 -12.31 2.46 18.03
C ASN A 154 -12.91 3.24 16.85
N ARG A 155 -12.07 3.95 16.09
CA ARG A 155 -12.51 4.89 15.05
C ARG A 155 -11.75 4.77 13.73
N LEU A 156 -10.95 3.73 13.52
CA LEU A 156 -10.26 3.53 12.25
C LEU A 156 -10.59 2.16 11.69
N ASP A 157 -11.16 2.16 10.49
CA ASP A 157 -11.72 0.97 9.85
C ASP A 157 -10.86 0.51 8.65
N VAL A 158 -10.24 1.47 7.94
CA VAL A 158 -9.41 1.19 6.75
C VAL A 158 -8.08 1.95 6.80
N ILE A 159 -6.99 1.26 6.48
CA ILE A 159 -5.63 1.82 6.44
C ILE A 159 -5.07 1.62 5.03
N GLY A 160 -4.74 2.72 4.35
CA GLY A 160 -3.98 2.72 3.12
C GLY A 160 -2.49 2.88 3.40
N ILE A 161 -1.64 2.09 2.77
CA ILE A 161 -0.17 2.19 2.88
C ILE A 161 0.38 2.37 1.48
N ASP A 162 0.97 3.52 1.18
CA ASP A 162 1.65 3.80 -0.08
C ASP A 162 3.17 3.64 0.04
N GLU A 163 3.81 3.33 -1.08
CA GLU A 163 5.25 3.06 -1.18
C GLU A 163 5.74 2.03 -0.14
N ALA A 164 4.94 0.98 0.03
CA ALA A 164 5.06 0.00 1.10
C ALA A 164 6.41 -0.73 1.15
N GLN A 165 7.13 -0.79 0.04
CA GLN A 165 8.46 -1.43 -0.03
C GLN A 165 9.50 -0.80 0.89
N PHE A 166 9.26 0.41 1.40
CA PHE A 166 10.18 1.10 2.31
C PHE A 166 9.97 0.77 3.79
N PHE A 167 8.87 0.10 4.14
CA PHE A 167 8.56 -0.28 5.53
C PHE A 167 9.07 -1.68 5.86
N GLY A 168 10.00 -1.78 6.81
CA GLY A 168 10.56 -3.06 7.26
C GLY A 168 9.58 -3.89 8.11
N ASP A 169 8.65 -3.23 8.78
CA ASP A 169 7.64 -3.78 9.69
C ASP A 169 6.28 -4.04 9.02
N LEU A 170 6.21 -3.96 7.68
CA LEU A 170 4.98 -4.06 6.90
C LEU A 170 4.15 -5.32 7.19
N VAL A 171 4.78 -6.49 7.21
CA VAL A 171 4.07 -7.77 7.35
C VAL A 171 3.47 -7.91 8.75
N GLU A 172 4.22 -7.55 9.79
CA GLU A 172 3.77 -7.60 11.18
C GLU A 172 2.60 -6.63 11.39
N PHE A 173 2.74 -5.40 10.92
CA PHE A 173 1.68 -4.39 10.99
C PHE A 173 0.40 -4.84 10.30
N CYS A 174 0.49 -5.32 9.05
CA CYS A 174 -0.68 -5.75 8.28
C CYS A 174 -1.39 -6.94 8.94
N ARG A 175 -0.62 -7.91 9.43
CA ARG A 175 -1.16 -9.08 10.12
C ARG A 175 -1.89 -8.69 11.39
N GLU A 176 -1.29 -7.86 12.24
CA GLU A 176 -1.93 -7.44 13.48
C GLU A 176 -3.20 -6.61 13.20
N ALA A 177 -3.13 -5.67 12.26
CA ALA A 177 -4.26 -4.83 11.89
C ALA A 177 -5.45 -5.63 11.34
N ALA A 178 -5.20 -6.62 10.47
CA ALA A 178 -6.25 -7.43 9.87
C ALA A 178 -6.74 -8.54 10.81
N ASP A 179 -5.84 -9.41 11.29
CA ASP A 179 -6.20 -10.64 12.00
C ASP A 179 -6.71 -10.38 13.42
N VAL A 180 -6.17 -9.36 14.10
CA VAL A 180 -6.44 -9.09 15.52
C VAL A 180 -7.38 -7.90 15.68
N GLU A 181 -7.18 -6.84 14.89
CA GLU A 181 -7.86 -5.56 15.10
C GLU A 181 -9.03 -5.32 14.14
N GLY A 182 -9.31 -6.25 13.23
CA GLY A 182 -10.47 -6.22 12.33
C GLY A 182 -10.44 -5.10 11.29
N LYS A 183 -9.24 -4.61 10.90
CA LYS A 183 -9.07 -3.49 9.97
C LYS A 183 -8.86 -3.98 8.54
N THR A 184 -9.40 -3.24 7.58
CA THR A 184 -9.04 -3.44 6.17
C THR A 184 -7.74 -2.69 5.88
N VAL A 185 -6.72 -3.38 5.38
CA VAL A 185 -5.43 -2.79 4.99
C VAL A 185 -5.29 -2.87 3.48
N ILE A 186 -5.07 -1.72 2.82
CA ILE A 186 -4.83 -1.63 1.39
C ILE A 186 -3.40 -1.16 1.18
N VAL A 187 -2.57 -2.03 0.63
CA VAL A 187 -1.13 -1.83 0.48
C VAL A 187 -0.80 -1.58 -0.98
N ALA A 188 -0.07 -0.50 -1.27
CA ALA A 188 0.47 -0.19 -2.58
C ALA A 188 2.00 -0.15 -2.52
N GLY A 189 2.66 -0.88 -3.42
CA GLY A 189 4.13 -0.93 -3.42
C GLY A 189 4.71 -1.53 -4.69
N LEU A 190 6.02 -1.38 -4.85
CA LEU A 190 6.75 -2.05 -5.93
C LEU A 190 6.83 -3.56 -5.65
N ASP A 191 6.57 -4.40 -6.67
CA ASP A 191 6.83 -5.84 -6.58
C ASP A 191 8.30 -6.18 -6.75
N GLY A 192 9.08 -5.32 -7.42
CA GLY A 192 10.51 -5.49 -7.52
C GLY A 192 11.27 -4.22 -7.81
N ASP A 193 12.57 -4.27 -7.51
CA ASP A 193 13.52 -3.21 -7.79
C ASP A 193 13.86 -3.13 -9.29
N TYR A 194 14.77 -2.21 -9.65
CA TYR A 194 15.22 -2.04 -11.04
C TYR A 194 15.94 -3.29 -11.60
N LEU A 195 16.35 -4.23 -10.75
CA LEU A 195 16.98 -5.51 -11.07
C LEU A 195 15.99 -6.68 -11.07
N ARG A 196 14.68 -6.43 -10.91
CA ARG A 196 13.61 -7.43 -10.75
C ARG A 196 13.76 -8.34 -9.53
N ARG A 197 14.53 -7.93 -8.53
CA ARG A 197 14.57 -8.59 -7.22
C ARG A 197 13.39 -8.07 -6.39
N SER A 198 12.93 -8.84 -5.41
CA SER A 198 11.92 -8.36 -4.46
C SER A 198 12.36 -7.05 -3.81
N PHE A 199 11.44 -6.08 -3.70
CA PHE A 199 11.70 -4.82 -3.02
C PHE A 199 10.96 -4.81 -1.68
N GLY A 200 11.73 -4.81 -0.59
CA GLY A 200 11.18 -4.84 0.76
C GLY A 200 10.38 -6.12 0.98
N SER A 201 9.38 -6.03 1.85
CA SER A 201 8.53 -7.15 2.26
C SER A 201 7.14 -7.14 1.62
N VAL A 202 6.92 -6.35 0.55
CA VAL A 202 5.60 -6.24 -0.11
C VAL A 202 5.13 -7.60 -0.64
N LEU A 203 6.04 -8.40 -1.22
CA LEU A 203 5.69 -9.73 -1.73
C LEU A 203 5.44 -10.76 -0.62
N ASP A 204 5.95 -10.52 0.59
CA ASP A 204 5.73 -11.40 1.74
C ASP A 204 4.28 -11.30 2.27
N LEU A 205 3.52 -10.29 1.83
CA LEU A 205 2.08 -10.18 2.09
C LEU A 205 1.24 -11.11 1.21
N VAL A 206 1.75 -11.59 0.07
CA VAL A 206 0.98 -12.40 -0.89
C VAL A 206 0.32 -13.63 -0.25
N PRO A 207 0.98 -14.41 0.64
CA PRO A 207 0.36 -15.56 1.29
C PRO A 207 -0.77 -15.23 2.26
N ILE A 208 -0.83 -14.00 2.77
CA ILE A 208 -1.82 -13.55 3.77
C ILE A 208 -2.81 -12.52 3.20
N ALA A 209 -2.73 -12.21 1.91
CA ALA A 209 -3.59 -11.22 1.26
C ALA A 209 -4.87 -11.85 0.72
N ASP A 210 -6.00 -11.21 1.01
CA ASP A 210 -7.31 -11.54 0.43
C ASP A 210 -7.36 -11.23 -1.06
N THR A 211 -6.64 -10.18 -1.51
CA THR A 211 -6.51 -9.87 -2.93
C THR A 211 -5.11 -9.38 -3.28
N VAL A 212 -4.59 -9.82 -4.42
CA VAL A 212 -3.34 -9.29 -5.00
C VAL A 212 -3.59 -8.82 -6.43
N THR A 213 -3.35 -7.54 -6.70
CA THR A 213 -3.53 -6.92 -8.02
C THR A 213 -2.19 -6.43 -8.55
N LYS A 214 -1.73 -6.99 -9.67
CA LYS A 214 -0.55 -6.51 -10.37
C LYS A 214 -0.92 -5.59 -11.54
N LEU A 215 -0.74 -4.29 -11.32
CA LEU A 215 -0.90 -3.24 -12.31
C LEU A 215 0.22 -3.29 -13.35
N ALA A 216 -0.08 -2.72 -14.50
CA ALA A 216 0.88 -2.54 -15.58
C ALA A 216 0.79 -1.12 -16.11
N SER A 217 1.93 -0.59 -16.53
CA SER A 217 2.06 0.71 -17.18
C SER A 217 2.17 0.54 -18.70
N ARG A 218 2.48 1.63 -19.41
CA ARG A 218 2.82 1.63 -20.83
C ARG A 218 4.33 1.67 -20.98
N CYS A 219 4.88 0.81 -21.83
CA CYS A 219 6.31 0.78 -22.11
C CYS A 219 6.71 2.08 -22.81
N GLU A 220 7.67 2.80 -22.25
CA GLU A 220 8.12 4.09 -22.79
C GLU A 220 8.76 3.93 -24.18
N VAL A 221 9.31 2.76 -24.49
CA VAL A 221 9.95 2.46 -25.78
C VAL A 221 8.96 2.09 -26.88
N CYS A 222 7.91 1.32 -26.57
CA CYS A 222 7.02 0.76 -27.62
C CYS A 222 5.51 0.83 -27.34
N GLY A 223 5.08 1.46 -26.26
CA GLY A 223 3.67 1.63 -25.91
C GLY A 223 2.91 0.36 -25.49
N LYS A 224 3.53 -0.83 -25.59
CA LYS A 224 2.96 -2.10 -25.11
C LYS A 224 2.86 -2.12 -23.59
N ARG A 225 2.16 -3.12 -23.04
CA ARG A 225 2.06 -3.33 -21.59
C ARG A 225 3.46 -3.47 -20.96
N ALA A 226 3.75 -2.62 -19.98
CA ALA A 226 4.99 -2.63 -19.20
C ALA A 226 4.76 -3.26 -17.83
N SER A 227 5.69 -4.09 -17.40
CA SER A 227 5.60 -4.83 -16.14
C SER A 227 6.87 -4.72 -15.31
N PHE A 228 7.82 -3.91 -15.75
CA PHE A 228 9.12 -3.73 -15.12
C PHE A 228 9.50 -2.26 -15.11
N THR A 229 10.24 -1.87 -14.08
CA THR A 229 10.95 -0.60 -14.00
C THR A 229 12.37 -0.82 -14.48
N LEU A 230 12.86 0.00 -15.39
CA LEU A 230 14.26 0.05 -15.80
C LEU A 230 14.87 1.37 -15.29
N ARG A 231 16.05 1.30 -14.68
CA ARG A 231 16.83 2.49 -14.32
C ARG A 231 17.60 2.97 -15.55
N LYS A 232 17.51 4.27 -15.85
CA LYS A 232 18.20 4.95 -16.98
C LYS A 232 19.64 5.29 -16.65
N THR A 233 19.92 5.52 -15.36
CA THR A 233 21.20 6.03 -14.86
C THR A 233 22.13 4.91 -14.38
N GLU A 234 23.37 5.26 -14.06
CA GLU A 234 24.44 4.30 -13.75
C GLU A 234 24.60 3.99 -12.25
N GLU A 235 23.94 4.75 -11.37
CA GLU A 235 24.04 4.54 -9.93
C GLU A 235 23.55 3.14 -9.55
N ARG A 236 24.25 2.51 -8.60
CA ARG A 236 24.05 1.10 -8.24
C ARG A 236 23.18 0.90 -7.00
N GLU A 237 22.95 1.95 -6.22
CA GLU A 237 22.18 1.91 -4.97
C GLU A 237 20.76 1.37 -5.22
N THR A 238 20.30 0.42 -4.42
CA THR A 238 18.96 -0.16 -4.59
C THR A 238 17.87 0.90 -4.34
N GLU A 239 18.02 1.68 -3.28
CA GLU A 239 17.12 2.77 -2.89
C GLU A 239 17.67 4.11 -3.43
N LEU A 240 17.41 4.40 -4.70
CA LEU A 240 17.63 5.73 -5.26
C LEU A 240 16.27 6.38 -5.50
N ILE A 241 15.96 7.42 -4.73
CA ILE A 241 14.72 8.18 -4.87
C ILE A 241 14.79 8.98 -6.17
N GLY A 242 13.83 8.73 -7.06
CA GLY A 242 13.75 9.37 -8.37
C GLY A 242 12.41 9.11 -9.05
N GLY A 243 12.09 9.95 -10.02
CA GLY A 243 10.94 9.89 -10.90
C GLY A 243 11.32 9.44 -12.31
N ALA A 244 10.74 10.09 -13.32
CA ALA A 244 10.88 9.74 -14.73
C ALA A 244 12.27 10.06 -15.32
N GLU A 245 13.04 10.90 -14.63
CA GLU A 245 14.42 11.24 -14.94
C GLU A 245 15.38 10.08 -14.65
N VAL A 246 15.11 9.28 -13.62
CA VAL A 246 15.93 8.12 -13.25
C VAL A 246 15.36 6.81 -13.78
N TYR A 247 14.04 6.68 -13.87
CA TYR A 247 13.38 5.41 -14.14
C TYR A 247 12.40 5.48 -15.32
N MET A 248 12.22 4.35 -16.01
CA MET A 248 11.19 4.19 -17.05
C MET A 248 10.46 2.85 -16.94
N PRO A 249 9.15 2.82 -17.25
CA PRO A 249 8.41 1.59 -17.39
C PRO A 249 8.72 0.89 -18.72
N VAL A 250 9.02 -0.41 -18.67
CA VAL A 250 9.35 -1.19 -19.87
C VAL A 250 8.65 -2.55 -19.93
N CYS A 251 8.44 -3.03 -21.16
CA CYS A 251 8.00 -4.40 -21.41
C CYS A 251 9.17 -5.39 -21.20
N ARG A 252 8.87 -6.69 -21.20
CA ARG A 252 9.87 -7.73 -20.96
C ARG A 252 11.05 -7.65 -21.93
N SER A 253 10.78 -7.49 -23.22
CA SER A 253 11.79 -7.43 -24.28
C SER A 253 12.72 -6.23 -24.07
N HIS A 254 12.17 -5.02 -23.88
CA HIS A 254 12.99 -3.82 -23.68
C HIS A 254 13.73 -3.77 -22.36
N TYR A 255 13.23 -4.44 -21.32
CA TYR A 255 14.04 -4.62 -20.12
C TYR A 255 15.28 -5.49 -20.39
N VAL A 256 15.09 -6.64 -21.05
CA VAL A 256 16.21 -7.58 -21.30
C VAL A 256 17.23 -6.96 -22.24
N SER A 257 16.79 -6.31 -23.33
CA SER A 257 17.70 -5.63 -24.24
C SER A 257 18.34 -4.39 -23.60
N GLY A 258 17.58 -3.62 -22.82
CA GLY A 258 18.06 -2.42 -22.14
C GLY A 258 19.13 -2.73 -21.09
N GLN A 259 18.98 -3.81 -20.33
CA GLN A 259 20.01 -4.28 -19.40
C GLN A 259 21.30 -4.66 -20.13
N GLY A 260 21.21 -5.39 -21.25
CA GLY A 260 22.39 -5.73 -22.05
C GLY A 260 23.14 -4.51 -22.59
N VAL A 261 22.42 -3.46 -22.99
CA VAL A 261 23.02 -2.19 -23.41
C VAL A 261 23.72 -1.50 -22.23
N LEU A 262 23.08 -1.41 -21.06
CA LEU A 262 23.66 -0.79 -19.87
C LEU A 262 24.89 -1.56 -19.36
N GLU A 263 24.85 -2.90 -19.34
CA GLU A 263 25.99 -3.74 -18.99
C GLU A 263 27.17 -3.55 -19.95
N THR A 264 26.89 -3.47 -21.25
CA THR A 264 27.92 -3.23 -22.27
C THR A 264 28.53 -1.83 -22.11
N ALA A 265 27.70 -0.80 -21.94
CA ALA A 265 28.17 0.57 -21.71
C ALA A 265 29.07 0.64 -20.47
N ARG A 266 28.67 -0.03 -19.38
CA ARG A 266 29.46 -0.15 -18.15
C ARG A 266 30.81 -0.83 -18.40
N ALA A 267 30.82 -1.97 -19.11
CA ALA A 267 32.06 -2.68 -19.40
C ALA A 267 33.07 -1.82 -20.20
N VAL A 268 32.58 -1.01 -21.14
CA VAL A 268 33.43 -0.07 -21.90
C VAL A 268 33.96 1.04 -21.01
N LEU A 269 33.13 1.61 -20.14
CA LEU A 269 33.54 2.67 -19.22
C LEU A 269 34.56 2.18 -18.19
N ASP A 270 34.34 1.01 -17.60
CA ASP A 270 35.25 0.36 -16.64
C ASP A 270 36.59 -0.01 -17.30
N ALA A 271 36.58 -0.44 -18.57
CA ALA A 271 37.80 -0.64 -19.34
C ALA A 271 38.54 0.70 -19.58
N SER A 272 37.80 1.78 -19.85
CA SER A 272 38.38 3.11 -20.12
C SER A 272 38.94 3.80 -18.87
N SER A 273 38.38 3.54 -17.69
CA SER A 273 38.90 4.05 -16.40
C SER A 273 40.15 3.27 -15.99
N SER A 274 40.14 1.94 -16.15
CA SER A 274 41.30 1.08 -15.90
C SER A 274 42.49 1.41 -16.81
N GLN A 275 42.23 1.75 -18.08
CA GLN A 275 43.28 2.22 -19.01
C GLN A 275 43.82 3.59 -18.64
N ARG A 276 42.98 4.53 -18.18
CA ARG A 276 43.43 5.84 -17.70
C ARG A 276 44.30 5.71 -16.45
N ASP A 277 43.91 4.88 -15.48
CA ASP A 277 44.68 4.61 -14.27
C ASP A 277 46.01 3.89 -14.53
N ALA A 278 46.06 3.02 -15.54
CA ALA A 278 47.30 2.35 -15.95
C ALA A 278 48.25 3.32 -16.68
N THR A 279 47.70 4.21 -17.50
CA THR A 279 48.48 5.22 -18.24
C THR A 279 49.05 6.28 -17.29
N GLN A 280 48.28 6.72 -16.29
CA GLN A 280 48.71 7.69 -15.29
C GLN A 280 49.80 7.13 -14.36
N ARG A 281 49.69 5.86 -13.94
CA ARG A 281 50.77 5.15 -13.21
C ARG A 281 52.03 4.93 -14.04
N GLY A 282 51.89 4.73 -15.36
CA GLY A 282 53.03 4.63 -16.28
C GLY A 282 53.78 5.96 -16.47
N LEU A 283 53.05 7.08 -16.56
CA LEU A 283 53.63 8.42 -16.69
C LEU A 283 54.42 8.83 -15.42
N GLU A 284 53.88 8.57 -14.22
CA GLU A 284 54.57 8.83 -12.95
C GLU A 284 55.85 7.98 -12.78
N ALA A 285 55.84 6.73 -13.27
CA ALA A 285 57.01 5.86 -13.26
C ALA A 285 58.13 6.33 -14.22
N THR A 286 57.79 6.99 -15.32
CA THR A 286 58.79 7.53 -16.27
C THR A 286 59.37 8.89 -15.86
N SER A 287 58.66 9.67 -15.03
CA SER A 287 59.16 10.95 -14.51
C SER A 287 60.15 10.85 -13.34
N SER A 288 60.41 9.65 -12.82
CA SER A 288 61.36 9.41 -11.71
C SER A 288 62.75 8.95 -12.15
N LEU A 289 63.02 8.85 -13.46
CA LEU A 289 64.35 8.62 -14.00
C LEU A 289 64.97 9.95 -14.45
N SER A 290 65.62 10.64 -13.50
CA SER A 290 66.50 11.78 -13.78
C SER A 290 67.73 11.33 -14.58
N PRO A 291 68.24 12.11 -15.56
CA PRO A 291 69.47 11.78 -16.25
C PRO A 291 70.65 11.96 -15.30
N LEU A 292 71.42 10.89 -15.07
CA LEU A 292 72.74 11.00 -14.47
C LEU A 292 73.69 11.64 -15.48
N PHE A 293 73.97 12.93 -15.31
CA PHE A 293 75.15 13.62 -15.83
C PHE A 293 75.65 14.63 -14.80
#